data_AF-A0A956JLA1-F1
#
_entry.id   AF-A0A956JLA1-F1
#
_cell.length_a   1.000
_cell.length_b   1.000
_cell.length_c   1.000
_cell.angle_alpha   90.00
_cell.angle_beta   90.00
_cell.angle_gamma   90.00
#
_symmetry.space_group_name_H-M   'P 1'
#
loop_
_entity.id
_entity.type
_entity.pdbx_description
1 polymer ?
#
loop_
_entity_poly.entity_id
_entity_poly.type
_entity_poly.pdbx_seq_one_letter_code
_entity_poly.pdbx_strand_id
1 'polypeptide(L)'
;MGPSPPARPSPLARLFRLDELGSDVPREVFAGLTTFAAMAYVLVVNPGILAAAGMATPGLVTVTALAAAIGTLLMAALTNYPLALAPGMGLNAFFALTVCAGMGIPWQAALGMVFWNGIFFLLLSLSGLRGRLAEAIPEPLKIGVQAGIGMFIGFIGLRGAGVIVASPATLVTLGDLGDPALLLTLAGVIVAGALVALEVRAGILAAILAVTIVGAWVPLGDGTVTDLPPSIVGAPAGISETLFALDLGYT
;
A
#
# COMPACT_ATOMS: atom_id res chain seq x y z
N MET A 1 -0.74 16.03 52.67
CA MET A 1 -0.59 16.23 51.21
C MET A 1 -1.90 15.81 50.56
N GLY A 2 -2.74 16.77 50.17
CA GLY A 2 -3.96 16.46 49.44
C GLY A 2 -3.63 16.00 48.02
N PRO A 3 -4.45 15.13 47.40
CA PRO A 3 -4.25 14.73 46.01
C PRO A 3 -4.28 15.96 45.11
N SER A 4 -3.27 16.08 44.25
CA SER A 4 -3.16 17.12 43.23
C SER A 4 -4.46 17.17 42.41
N PRO A 5 -5.00 18.36 42.08
CA PRO A 5 -6.19 18.45 41.24
C PRO A 5 -5.93 17.77 39.88
N PRO A 6 -6.92 17.08 39.30
CA PRO A 6 -6.75 16.45 37.99
C PRO A 6 -6.35 17.54 36.98
N ALA A 7 -5.22 17.31 36.30
CA ALA A 7 -4.73 18.21 35.28
C ALA A 7 -5.82 18.44 34.24
N ARG A 8 -6.08 19.70 33.86
CA ARG A 8 -7.06 20.02 32.83
C ARG A 8 -6.69 19.24 31.56
N PRO A 9 -7.62 18.48 30.96
CA PRO A 9 -7.32 17.73 29.75
C PRO A 9 -6.87 18.68 28.66
N SER A 10 -5.82 18.28 27.93
CA SER A 10 -5.30 19.07 26.82
C SER A 10 -6.40 19.26 25.75
N PRO A 11 -6.38 20.34 24.97
CA PRO A 11 -7.37 20.54 23.90
C PRO A 11 -7.38 19.39 22.89
N LEU A 12 -6.24 18.72 22.68
CA LEU A 12 -6.13 17.48 21.89
C LEU A 12 -6.82 16.30 22.59
N ALA A 13 -6.62 16.12 23.89
CA ALA A 13 -7.29 15.07 24.65
C ALA A 13 -8.82 15.21 24.61
N ARG A 14 -9.32 16.46 24.62
CA ARG A 14 -10.75 16.76 24.49
C ARG A 14 -11.27 16.56 23.06
N LEU A 15 -10.49 16.95 22.04
CA LEU A 15 -10.88 16.79 20.64
C LEU A 15 -11.03 15.31 20.26
N PHE A 16 -10.05 14.49 20.67
CA PHE A 16 -10.02 13.04 20.37
C PHE A 16 -10.70 12.17 21.43
N ARG A 17 -11.28 12.78 22.48
CA ARG A 17 -11.95 12.08 23.59
C ARG A 17 -11.07 11.01 24.25
N LEU A 18 -9.78 11.32 24.44
CA LEU A 18 -8.79 10.38 24.95
C LEU A 18 -9.14 9.86 26.35
N ASP A 19 -9.74 10.71 27.19
CA ASP A 19 -10.18 10.32 28.53
C ASP A 19 -11.32 9.28 28.49
N GLU A 20 -12.26 9.39 27.53
CA GLU A 20 -13.33 8.41 27.31
C GLU A 20 -12.78 7.08 26.77
N LEU A 21 -11.68 7.16 26.02
CA LEU A 21 -10.97 6.01 25.44
C LEU A 21 -9.93 5.41 26.40
N GLY A 22 -9.75 5.97 27.61
CA GLY A 22 -8.77 5.50 28.59
C GLY A 22 -7.31 5.63 28.12
N SER A 23 -7.02 6.59 27.24
CA SER A 23 -5.71 6.78 26.59
C SER A 23 -5.10 8.15 26.90
N ASP A 24 -3.81 8.29 26.61
CA ASP A 24 -3.02 9.50 26.83
C ASP A 24 -2.18 9.85 25.59
N VAL A 25 -1.82 11.13 25.44
CA VAL A 25 -1.13 11.63 24.24
C VAL A 25 0.16 10.85 23.91
N PRO A 26 1.05 10.53 24.88
CA PRO A 26 2.22 9.68 24.60
C PRO A 26 1.85 8.31 24.03
N ARG A 27 0.85 7.64 24.62
CA ARG A 27 0.38 6.32 24.15
C ARG A 27 -0.16 6.38 22.73
N GLU A 28 -0.95 7.41 22.42
CA GLU A 28 -1.47 7.63 21.06
C GLU A 28 -0.35 7.91 20.04
N VAL A 29 0.68 8.66 20.41
CA VAL A 29 1.84 8.90 19.54
C VAL A 29 2.58 7.60 19.25
N PHE A 30 2.82 6.77 20.26
CA PHE A 30 3.46 5.46 20.08
C PHE A 30 2.58 4.48 19.28
N ALA A 31 1.27 4.50 19.49
CA ALA A 31 0.32 3.72 18.70
C ALA A 31 0.33 4.16 17.23
N GLY A 32 0.31 5.47 16.96
CA GLY A 32 0.42 6.04 15.63
C GLY A 32 1.72 5.66 14.92
N LEU A 33 2.85 5.74 15.63
CA LEU A 33 4.15 5.29 15.12
C LEU A 33 4.17 3.80 14.78
N THR A 34 3.54 2.98 15.63
CA THR A 34 3.42 1.53 15.40
C THR A 34 2.57 1.24 14.17
N THR A 35 1.42 1.91 14.03
CA THR A 35 0.53 1.78 12.86
C THR A 35 1.21 2.26 11.58
N PHE A 36 1.92 3.40 11.64
CA PHE A 36 2.73 3.88 10.53
C PHE A 36 3.75 2.84 10.09
N ALA A 37 4.52 2.28 11.03
CA ALA A 37 5.55 1.28 10.72
C ALA A 37 4.93 -0.01 10.14
N ALA A 38 3.74 -0.40 10.59
CA ALA A 38 3.01 -1.56 10.05
C ALA A 38 2.54 -1.34 8.59
N MET A 39 2.25 -0.10 8.21
CA MET A 39 1.72 0.23 6.88
C MET A 39 2.78 0.84 5.94
N ALA A 40 3.97 1.16 6.45
CA ALA A 40 5.04 1.82 5.71
C ALA A 40 5.50 1.06 4.45
N TYR A 41 5.31 -0.26 4.40
CA TYR A 41 5.60 -1.06 3.21
C TYR A 41 4.86 -0.54 1.96
N VAL A 42 3.70 0.08 2.13
CA VAL A 42 2.90 0.67 1.04
C VAL A 42 3.68 1.76 0.29
N LEU A 43 4.59 2.47 0.97
CA LEU A 43 5.43 3.50 0.36
C LEU A 43 6.41 2.94 -0.67
N VAL A 44 6.69 1.64 -0.62
CA VAL A 44 7.58 0.96 -1.57
C VAL A 44 6.75 0.18 -2.60
N VAL A 45 5.78 -0.59 -2.12
CA VAL A 45 5.04 -1.53 -3.00
C VAL A 45 4.07 -0.79 -3.93
N ASN A 46 3.37 0.24 -3.44
CA ASN A 46 2.39 0.94 -4.27
C ASN A 46 3.04 1.68 -5.47
N PRO A 47 4.13 2.45 -5.28
CA PRO A 47 4.86 3.04 -6.40
C PRO A 47 5.36 2.00 -7.42
N GLY A 48 5.84 0.85 -6.96
CA GLY A 48 6.27 -0.24 -7.86
C GLY A 48 5.13 -0.76 -8.75
N ILE A 49 3.93 -0.93 -8.17
CA ILE A 49 2.73 -1.32 -8.93
C ILE A 49 2.32 -0.24 -9.93
N LEU A 50 2.27 1.02 -9.49
CA LEU A 50 1.84 2.13 -10.36
C LEU A 50 2.86 2.46 -11.46
N ALA A 51 4.15 2.23 -11.21
CA ALA A 51 5.19 2.34 -12.24
C ALA A 51 4.95 1.34 -13.40
N ALA A 52 4.38 0.16 -13.12
CA ALA A 52 4.00 -0.79 -14.16
C ALA A 52 2.87 -0.29 -15.08
N ALA A 53 2.12 0.74 -14.66
CA ALA A 53 1.13 1.43 -15.49
C ALA A 53 1.74 2.56 -16.36
N GLY A 54 3.05 2.82 -16.25
CA GLY A 54 3.74 3.90 -16.97
C GLY A 54 3.77 5.24 -16.22
N MET A 55 3.52 5.25 -14.90
CA MET A 55 3.63 6.46 -14.07
C MET A 55 5.08 6.67 -13.60
N ALA A 56 5.53 7.92 -13.51
CA ALA A 56 6.89 8.26 -13.09
C ALA A 56 7.16 7.93 -11.62
N THR A 57 8.08 6.98 -11.39
CA THR A 57 8.41 6.40 -10.07
C THR A 57 8.82 7.41 -8.99
N PRO A 58 9.64 8.46 -9.26
CA PRO A 58 10.13 9.34 -8.20
C PRO A 58 9.00 10.07 -7.46
N GLY A 59 8.00 10.56 -8.18
CA GLY A 59 6.87 11.31 -7.59
C GLY A 59 5.84 10.42 -6.89
N LEU A 60 5.76 9.13 -7.24
CA LEU A 60 4.74 8.21 -6.74
C LEU A 60 4.86 7.91 -5.24
N VAL A 61 6.08 7.84 -4.71
CA VAL A 61 6.30 7.65 -3.26
C VAL A 61 5.71 8.85 -2.50
N THR A 62 6.02 10.06 -2.95
CA THR A 62 5.52 11.31 -2.36
C THR A 62 4.00 11.40 -2.46
N VAL A 63 3.41 11.14 -3.63
CA VAL A 63 1.95 11.15 -3.81
C VAL A 63 1.27 10.09 -2.94
N THR A 64 1.83 8.89 -2.84
CA THR A 64 1.30 7.82 -1.99
C THR A 64 1.30 8.25 -0.52
N ALA A 65 2.41 8.80 -0.04
CA ALA A 65 2.54 9.28 1.33
C ALA A 65 1.54 10.42 1.63
N LEU A 66 1.45 11.40 0.72
CA LEU A 66 0.53 12.53 0.85
C LEU A 66 -0.93 12.09 0.81
N ALA A 67 -1.31 11.19 -0.11
CA ALA A 67 -2.67 10.69 -0.21
C ALA A 67 -3.09 9.91 1.04
N ALA A 68 -2.21 9.05 1.57
CA ALA A 68 -2.46 8.32 2.81
C ALA A 68 -2.54 9.26 4.02
N ALA A 69 -1.66 10.27 4.09
CA ALA A 69 -1.69 11.28 5.14
C ALA A 69 -2.99 12.10 5.10
N ILE A 70 -3.37 12.62 3.93
CA ILE A 70 -4.61 13.40 3.76
C ILE A 70 -5.82 12.52 4.08
N GLY A 71 -5.89 11.29 3.58
CA GLY A 71 -6.98 10.36 3.88
C GLY A 71 -7.11 10.10 5.38
N THR A 72 -5.99 9.80 6.06
CA THR A 72 -5.98 9.56 7.51
C THR A 72 -6.36 10.82 8.30
N LEU A 73 -5.90 12.01 7.88
CA LEU A 73 -6.27 13.28 8.50
C LEU A 73 -7.75 13.61 8.30
N LEU A 74 -8.32 13.35 7.13
CA LEU A 74 -9.75 13.50 6.87
C LEU A 74 -10.56 12.54 7.73
N MET A 75 -10.11 11.30 7.89
CA MET A 75 -10.77 10.35 8.80
C MET A 75 -10.75 10.85 10.25
N ALA A 76 -9.59 11.32 10.71
CA ALA A 76 -9.44 11.89 12.04
C ALA A 76 -10.33 13.14 12.25
N ALA A 77 -10.35 14.07 11.29
CA ALA A 77 -11.08 15.34 11.42
C ALA A 77 -12.60 15.22 11.24
N LEU A 78 -13.05 14.37 10.30
CA LEU A 78 -14.47 14.26 9.96
C LEU A 78 -15.22 13.22 10.80
N THR A 79 -14.54 12.17 11.26
CA THR A 79 -15.18 11.04 11.94
C THR A 79 -14.63 10.78 13.33
N ASN A 80 -13.46 11.33 13.68
CA ASN A 80 -12.76 11.09 14.94
C ASN A 80 -12.62 9.59 15.28
N TYR A 81 -12.40 8.76 14.25
CA TYR A 81 -12.32 7.31 14.36
C TYR A 81 -10.87 6.85 14.18
N PRO A 82 -10.35 5.93 15.01
CA PRO A 82 -8.93 5.53 15.01
C PRO A 82 -8.62 4.55 13.88
N LEU A 83 -8.79 4.99 12.62
CA LEU A 83 -8.49 4.20 11.42
C LEU A 83 -7.49 4.93 10.53
N ALA A 84 -6.36 4.28 10.28
CA ALA A 84 -5.40 4.73 9.28
C ALA A 84 -5.90 4.34 7.87
N LEU A 85 -5.88 5.30 6.96
CA LEU A 85 -6.28 5.09 5.58
C LEU A 85 -5.04 5.05 4.68
N ALA A 86 -4.93 3.96 3.92
CA ALA A 86 -3.92 3.74 2.91
C ALA A 86 -4.56 3.22 1.62
N PRO A 87 -3.87 3.31 0.48
CA PRO A 87 -4.37 2.79 -0.77
C PRO A 87 -4.70 1.28 -0.71
N GLY A 88 -5.82 0.92 -1.33
CA GLY A 88 -6.24 -0.48 -1.46
C GLY A 88 -5.37 -1.23 -2.47
N MET A 89 -4.43 -2.04 -1.98
CA MET A 89 -3.41 -2.71 -2.81
C MET A 89 -3.99 -3.54 -3.96
N GLY A 90 -5.10 -4.24 -3.75
CA GLY A 90 -5.72 -5.05 -4.80
C GLY A 90 -6.39 -4.25 -5.92
N LEU A 91 -7.03 -3.13 -5.57
CA LEU A 91 -7.61 -2.21 -6.56
C LEU A 91 -6.51 -1.55 -7.38
N ASN A 92 -5.37 -1.21 -6.77
CA ASN A 92 -4.24 -0.62 -7.46
C ASN A 92 -3.53 -1.62 -8.40
N ALA A 93 -3.42 -2.88 -7.98
CA ALA A 93 -2.90 -3.95 -8.86
C ALA A 93 -3.83 -4.18 -10.06
N PHE A 94 -5.15 -4.22 -9.85
CA PHE A 94 -6.13 -4.31 -10.93
C PHE A 94 -6.03 -3.11 -11.88
N PHE A 95 -5.97 -1.89 -11.34
CA PHE A 95 -5.79 -0.65 -12.10
C PHE A 95 -4.53 -0.73 -12.98
N ALA A 96 -3.36 -0.96 -12.39
CA ALA A 96 -2.10 -0.86 -13.12
C ALA A 96 -1.93 -1.99 -14.14
N LEU A 97 -2.28 -3.21 -13.76
CA LEU A 97 -1.89 -4.40 -14.52
C LEU A 97 -3.00 -4.89 -15.45
N THR A 98 -4.26 -4.75 -15.03
CA THR A 98 -5.40 -5.20 -15.86
C THR A 98 -5.87 -4.07 -16.76
N VAL A 99 -6.19 -2.91 -16.18
CA VAL A 99 -6.75 -1.78 -16.94
C VAL A 99 -5.66 -1.11 -17.79
N CYS A 100 -4.54 -0.69 -17.18
CA CYS A 100 -3.52 0.03 -17.93
C CYS A 100 -2.69 -0.91 -18.80
N ALA A 101 -2.02 -1.91 -18.22
CA ALA A 101 -1.14 -2.80 -18.98
C ALA A 101 -1.90 -3.84 -19.82
N GLY A 102 -2.98 -4.43 -19.29
CA GLY A 102 -3.72 -5.51 -19.94
C GLY A 102 -4.66 -5.03 -21.05
N MET A 103 -5.40 -3.95 -20.82
CA MET A 103 -6.34 -3.37 -21.80
C MET A 103 -5.70 -2.24 -22.64
N GLY A 104 -4.47 -1.81 -22.32
CA GLY A 104 -3.75 -0.76 -23.04
C GLY A 104 -4.30 0.66 -22.80
N ILE A 105 -5.06 0.87 -21.74
CA ILE A 105 -5.65 2.17 -21.44
C ILE A 105 -4.59 3.07 -20.78
N PRO A 106 -4.40 4.33 -21.24
CA PRO A 106 -3.46 5.23 -20.60
C PRO A 106 -3.87 5.50 -19.14
N TRP A 107 -2.89 5.55 -18.24
CA TRP A 107 -3.14 5.67 -16.80
C TRP A 107 -3.91 6.96 -16.43
N GLN A 108 -3.78 8.02 -17.22
CA GLN A 108 -4.51 9.28 -17.07
C GLN A 108 -6.03 9.09 -17.23
N ALA A 109 -6.43 8.33 -18.26
CA ALA A 109 -7.81 7.97 -18.51
C ALA A 109 -8.35 7.00 -17.45
N ALA A 110 -7.49 6.06 -17.02
CA ALA A 110 -7.84 5.15 -15.94
C ALA A 110 -8.10 5.91 -14.62
N LEU A 111 -7.31 6.96 -14.31
CA LEU A 111 -7.60 7.83 -13.15
C LEU A 111 -8.94 8.55 -13.31
N GLY A 112 -9.31 8.96 -14.53
CA GLY A 112 -10.63 9.51 -14.83
C GLY A 112 -11.78 8.55 -14.50
N MET A 113 -11.62 7.27 -14.89
CA MET A 113 -12.58 6.22 -14.53
C MET A 113 -12.69 6.03 -13.00
N VAL A 114 -11.55 6.06 -12.28
CA VAL A 114 -11.53 5.97 -10.81
C VAL A 114 -12.25 7.16 -10.17
N PHE A 115 -12.06 8.37 -10.71
CA PHE A 115 -12.75 9.58 -10.24
C PHE A 115 -14.27 9.48 -10.40
N TRP A 116 -14.74 9.11 -11.61
CA TRP A 116 -16.17 8.90 -11.86
C TRP A 116 -16.74 7.80 -10.97
N ASN A 117 -16.05 6.68 -10.81
CA ASN A 117 -16.45 5.62 -9.89
C ASN A 117 -16.56 6.14 -8.45
N GLY A 118 -15.65 7.02 -8.01
CA GLY A 118 -15.74 7.70 -6.71
C GLY A 118 -17.00 8.55 -6.56
N ILE A 119 -17.37 9.33 -7.57
CA ILE A 119 -18.63 10.10 -7.58
C ILE A 119 -19.83 9.17 -7.51
N PHE A 120 -19.88 8.13 -8.36
CA PHE A 120 -20.97 7.16 -8.34
C PHE A 120 -21.08 6.46 -6.99
N PHE A 121 -19.96 6.05 -6.40
CA PHE A 121 -19.93 5.42 -5.09
C PHE A 121 -20.38 6.35 -3.96
N LEU A 122 -20.05 7.64 -4.05
CA LEU A 122 -20.55 8.66 -3.11
C LEU A 122 -22.07 8.81 -3.20
N LEU A 123 -22.62 8.92 -4.41
CA LEU A 123 -24.07 8.99 -4.63
C LEU A 123 -24.80 7.73 -4.15
N LEU A 124 -24.22 6.55 -4.39
CA LEU A 124 -24.74 5.28 -3.90
C LEU A 124 -24.69 5.17 -2.36
N SER A 125 -23.67 5.77 -1.75
CA SER A 125 -23.54 5.82 -0.29
C SER A 125 -24.55 6.76 0.34
N LEU A 126 -24.80 7.92 -0.28
CA LEU A 126 -25.78 8.91 0.17
C LEU A 126 -27.22 8.40 0.03
N SER A 127 -27.52 7.63 -1.02
CA SER A 127 -28.84 7.03 -1.24
C SER A 127 -29.15 5.81 -0.36
N GLY A 128 -28.20 5.35 0.45
CA GLY A 128 -28.35 4.15 1.28
C GLY A 128 -28.34 2.82 0.51
N LEU A 129 -28.19 2.87 -0.82
CA LEU A 129 -28.19 1.68 -1.67
C LEU A 129 -26.96 0.79 -1.43
N ARG A 130 -25.85 1.37 -0.94
CA ARG A 130 -24.62 0.61 -0.59
C ARG A 130 -24.89 -0.58 0.32
N GLY A 131 -25.77 -0.42 1.32
CA GLY A 131 -26.05 -1.45 2.31
C GLY A 131 -26.81 -2.61 1.68
N ARG A 132 -27.85 -2.27 0.90
CA ARG A 132 -28.70 -3.24 0.19
C ARG A 132 -27.92 -4.03 -0.84
N LEU A 133 -26.98 -3.37 -1.55
CA LEU A 133 -26.11 -4.04 -2.51
C LEU A 133 -25.15 -5.00 -1.79
N ALA A 134 -24.57 -4.57 -0.67
CA ALA A 134 -23.69 -5.42 0.13
C ALA A 134 -24.43 -6.65 0.71
N GLU A 135 -25.68 -6.49 1.13
CA GLU A 135 -26.54 -7.60 1.60
C GLU A 135 -26.95 -8.55 0.47
N ALA A 136 -27.16 -8.02 -0.74
CA ALA A 136 -27.53 -8.83 -1.91
C ALA A 136 -26.40 -9.75 -2.40
N ILE A 137 -25.14 -9.44 -2.09
CA ILE A 137 -23.99 -10.27 -2.47
C ILE A 137 -23.84 -11.42 -1.46
N PRO A 138 -23.97 -12.69 -1.90
CA PRO A 138 -23.74 -13.86 -1.06
C PRO A 138 -22.33 -13.83 -0.43
N GLU A 139 -22.23 -14.24 0.84
CA GLU A 139 -20.96 -14.34 1.55
C GLU A 139 -19.88 -15.17 0.81
N PRO A 140 -20.21 -16.31 0.16
CA PRO A 140 -19.23 -17.06 -0.62
C PRO A 140 -18.62 -16.25 -1.77
N LEU A 141 -19.39 -15.35 -2.41
CA LEU A 141 -18.85 -14.48 -3.46
C LEU A 141 -17.94 -13.40 -2.88
N LYS A 142 -18.25 -12.85 -1.70
CA LYS A 142 -17.37 -11.89 -1.02
C LYS A 142 -16.02 -12.51 -0.68
N ILE A 143 -16.04 -13.71 -0.12
CA ILE A 143 -14.83 -14.46 0.23
C ILE A 143 -14.07 -14.85 -1.05
N GLY A 144 -14.77 -15.34 -2.08
CA GLY A 144 -14.17 -15.71 -3.36
C GLY A 144 -13.45 -14.56 -4.05
N VAL A 145 -14.04 -13.35 -4.05
CA VAL A 145 -13.40 -12.14 -4.59
C VAL A 145 -12.14 -11.77 -3.80
N GLN A 146 -12.20 -11.81 -2.46
CA GLN A 146 -11.03 -11.52 -1.63
C GLN A 146 -9.89 -12.53 -1.87
N ALA A 147 -10.21 -13.82 -1.90
CA ALA A 147 -9.23 -14.88 -2.18
C ALA A 147 -8.64 -14.75 -3.59
N GLY A 148 -9.48 -14.46 -4.59
CA GLY A 148 -9.04 -14.26 -5.98
C GLY A 148 -8.10 -13.07 -6.14
N ILE A 149 -8.43 -11.92 -5.54
CA ILE A 149 -7.56 -10.74 -5.55
C ILE A 149 -6.23 -11.04 -4.84
N GLY A 150 -6.26 -11.72 -3.68
CA GLY A 150 -5.05 -12.11 -2.96
C GLY A 150 -4.14 -13.03 -3.78
N MET A 151 -4.72 -14.07 -4.40
CA MET A 151 -3.99 -14.99 -5.28
C MET A 151 -3.45 -14.27 -6.53
N PHE A 152 -4.21 -13.35 -7.10
CA PHE A 152 -3.79 -12.54 -8.24
C PHE A 152 -2.58 -11.67 -7.91
N ILE A 153 -2.62 -10.91 -6.80
CA ILE A 153 -1.48 -10.09 -6.36
C ILE A 153 -0.28 -10.98 -6.03
N GLY A 154 -0.49 -12.13 -5.38
CA GLY A 154 0.56 -13.10 -5.09
C GLY A 154 1.25 -13.61 -6.35
N PHE A 155 0.46 -14.00 -7.36
CA PHE A 155 0.98 -14.46 -8.66
C PHE A 155 1.81 -13.36 -9.35
N ILE A 156 1.33 -12.12 -9.36
CA ILE A 156 2.07 -10.99 -9.90
C ILE A 156 3.37 -10.75 -9.14
N GLY A 157 3.35 -10.84 -7.81
CA GLY A 157 4.56 -10.73 -6.99
C GLY A 157 5.59 -11.78 -7.36
N LEU A 158 5.17 -13.04 -7.51
CA LEU A 158 6.04 -14.14 -7.94
C LEU A 158 6.58 -13.95 -9.37
N ARG A 159 5.77 -13.40 -10.28
CA ARG A 159 6.22 -13.05 -11.63
C ARG A 159 7.22 -11.91 -11.63
N GLY A 160 6.96 -10.85 -10.87
CA GLY A 160 7.86 -9.70 -10.73
C GLY A 160 9.19 -10.06 -10.07
N ALA A 161 9.18 -11.08 -9.19
CA ALA A 161 10.36 -11.65 -8.54
C ALA A 161 11.15 -12.62 -9.43
N GLY A 162 10.66 -12.97 -10.63
CA GLY A 162 11.29 -13.97 -11.49
C GLY A 162 11.06 -15.42 -11.05
N VAL A 163 10.26 -15.70 -10.00
CA VAL A 163 9.90 -17.07 -9.57
C VAL A 163 9.05 -17.75 -10.63
N ILE A 164 8.13 -16.99 -11.22
CA ILE A 164 7.24 -17.46 -12.29
C ILE A 164 7.62 -16.78 -13.60
N VAL A 165 7.98 -17.59 -14.60
CA VAL A 165 8.32 -17.13 -15.95
C VAL A 165 7.32 -17.69 -16.96
N ALA A 166 7.07 -16.96 -18.04
CA ALA A 166 6.18 -17.41 -19.10
C ALA A 166 6.80 -18.56 -19.88
N SER A 167 6.04 -19.64 -20.07
CA SER A 167 6.40 -20.77 -20.93
C SER A 167 5.40 -20.87 -22.09
N PRO A 168 5.84 -20.97 -23.35
CA PRO A 168 4.93 -21.20 -24.47
C PRO A 168 4.10 -22.49 -24.35
N ALA A 169 4.59 -23.48 -23.59
CA ALA A 169 3.95 -24.79 -23.47
C ALA A 169 2.96 -24.87 -22.29
N THR A 170 3.22 -24.17 -21.20
CA THR A 170 2.48 -24.32 -19.92
C THR A 170 1.94 -23.02 -19.36
N LEU A 171 2.18 -21.88 -20.04
CA LEU A 171 1.94 -20.50 -19.58
C LEU A 171 2.78 -20.09 -18.36
N VAL A 172 3.16 -21.03 -17.50
CA VAL A 172 3.93 -20.85 -16.27
C VAL A 172 5.04 -21.90 -16.21
N THR A 173 6.27 -21.45 -15.95
CA THR A 173 7.42 -22.29 -15.58
C THR A 173 8.15 -21.65 -14.39
N LEU A 174 8.95 -22.45 -13.69
CA LEU A 174 9.83 -21.95 -12.65
C LEU A 174 10.97 -21.13 -13.29
N GLY A 175 11.34 -20.02 -12.65
CA GLY A 175 12.53 -19.25 -12.98
C GLY A 175 13.84 -19.97 -12.67
N ASP A 176 14.95 -19.33 -13.03
CA ASP A 176 16.28 -19.88 -12.83
C ASP A 176 16.70 -19.80 -11.34
N LEU A 177 16.70 -20.94 -10.65
CA LEU A 177 17.14 -21.04 -9.26
C LEU A 177 18.65 -20.80 -9.06
N GLY A 178 19.41 -20.70 -10.15
CA GLY A 178 20.80 -20.24 -10.13
C GLY A 178 20.94 -18.73 -9.95
N ASP A 179 19.87 -17.95 -10.15
CA ASP A 179 19.88 -16.50 -10.01
C ASP A 179 19.93 -16.08 -8.52
N PRO A 180 21.00 -15.39 -8.09
CA PRO A 180 21.11 -14.89 -6.72
C PRO A 180 19.96 -13.95 -6.32
N ALA A 181 19.39 -13.19 -7.26
CA ALA A 181 18.27 -12.29 -6.99
C ALA A 181 16.98 -13.07 -6.69
N LEU A 182 16.74 -14.17 -7.41
CA LEU A 182 15.60 -15.05 -7.17
C LEU A 182 15.71 -15.73 -5.79
N LEU A 183 16.88 -16.26 -5.47
CA LEU A 183 17.13 -16.91 -4.17
C LEU A 183 16.97 -15.93 -3.00
N LEU A 184 17.49 -14.71 -3.17
CA LEU A 184 17.32 -13.65 -2.18
C LEU A 184 15.85 -13.29 -1.99
N THR A 185 15.06 -13.27 -3.06
CA THR A 185 13.62 -13.00 -2.99
C THR A 185 12.87 -14.12 -2.26
N LEU A 186 13.17 -15.39 -2.56
CA LEU A 186 12.59 -16.54 -1.87
C LEU A 186 12.92 -16.53 -0.37
N ALA A 187 14.18 -16.25 -0.02
CA ALA A 187 14.60 -16.08 1.37
C ALA A 187 13.84 -14.91 2.04
N GLY A 188 13.69 -13.79 1.34
CA GLY A 188 12.93 -12.62 1.80
C GLY A 188 11.47 -12.93 2.10
N VAL A 189 10.79 -13.69 1.22
CA VAL A 189 9.40 -14.13 1.43
C VAL A 189 9.28 -15.01 2.67
N ILE A 190 10.21 -15.94 2.88
CA ILE A 190 10.24 -16.80 4.06
C ILE A 190 10.45 -15.96 5.33
N VAL A 191 11.41 -15.04 5.31
CA VAL A 191 11.69 -14.14 6.46
C VAL A 191 10.48 -13.25 6.75
N ALA A 192 9.85 -12.66 5.74
CA ALA A 192 8.64 -11.86 5.92
C ALA A 192 7.50 -12.70 6.50
N GLY A 193 7.26 -13.90 5.98
CA GLY A 193 6.27 -14.83 6.50
C GLY A 193 6.52 -15.24 7.95
N ALA A 194 7.78 -15.51 8.30
CA ALA A 194 8.18 -15.82 9.66
C ALA A 194 7.96 -14.64 10.62
N LEU A 195 8.36 -13.42 10.22
CA LEU A 195 8.17 -12.22 11.04
C LEU A 195 6.68 -11.87 11.23
N VAL A 196 5.85 -12.12 10.21
CA VAL A 196 4.39 -11.97 10.31
C VAL A 196 3.79 -13.03 11.22
N ALA A 197 4.21 -14.29 11.10
CA ALA A 197 3.75 -15.39 11.96
C ALA A 197 4.17 -15.21 13.43
N LEU A 198 5.30 -14.54 13.67
CA LEU A 198 5.79 -14.18 15.00
C LEU A 198 5.18 -12.86 15.53
N GLU A 199 4.19 -12.29 14.82
CA GLU A 199 3.50 -11.04 15.18
C GLU A 199 4.46 -9.85 15.45
N VAL A 200 5.60 -9.82 14.74
CA VAL A 200 6.58 -8.76 14.88
C VAL A 200 6.03 -7.47 14.27
N ARG A 201 5.95 -6.42 15.07
CA ARG A 201 5.55 -5.07 14.62
C ARG A 201 6.46 -4.61 13.50
N ALA A 202 5.86 -4.18 12.38
CA ALA A 202 6.59 -3.82 11.16
C ALA A 202 7.45 -4.95 10.55
N GLY A 203 7.09 -6.22 10.80
CA GLY A 203 7.83 -7.39 10.31
C GLY A 203 8.07 -7.41 8.80
N ILE A 204 7.09 -6.97 8.00
CA ILE A 204 7.25 -6.83 6.54
C ILE A 204 8.31 -5.77 6.19
N LEU A 205 8.28 -4.61 6.85
CA LEU A 205 9.28 -3.56 6.64
C LEU A 205 10.67 -4.01 7.06
N ALA A 206 10.78 -4.70 8.19
CA ALA A 206 12.03 -5.27 8.67
C ALA A 206 12.60 -6.31 7.69
N ALA A 207 11.74 -7.17 7.11
CA ALA A 207 12.14 -8.11 6.07
C ALA A 207 12.65 -7.38 4.81
N ILE A 208 11.92 -6.36 4.34
CA ILE A 208 12.35 -5.54 3.20
C ILE A 208 13.72 -4.94 3.48
N LEU A 209 13.91 -4.28 4.63
CA LEU A 209 15.21 -3.68 4.99
C LEU A 209 16.33 -4.72 5.07
N ALA A 210 16.09 -5.87 5.70
CA ALA A 210 17.09 -6.93 5.80
C ALA A 210 17.48 -7.46 4.43
N VAL A 211 16.50 -7.73 3.56
CA VAL A 211 16.74 -8.20 2.18
C VAL A 211 17.46 -7.14 1.35
N THR A 212 17.07 -5.88 1.47
CA THR A 212 17.72 -4.75 0.79
C THR A 212 19.19 -4.61 1.21
N ILE A 213 19.49 -4.73 2.51
CA ILE A 213 20.86 -4.68 3.05
C ILE A 213 21.67 -5.86 2.50
N VAL A 214 21.14 -7.08 2.57
CA VAL A 214 21.82 -8.26 2.04
C VAL A 214 22.04 -8.13 0.52
N GLY A 215 21.04 -7.65 -0.21
CA GLY A 215 21.10 -7.43 -1.66
C GLY A 215 22.14 -6.40 -2.10
N ALA A 216 22.54 -5.48 -1.23
CA ALA A 216 23.65 -4.56 -1.49
C ALA A 216 25.03 -5.26 -1.50
N TRP A 217 25.11 -6.51 -1.04
CA TRP A 217 26.33 -7.32 -1.06
C TRP A 217 26.25 -8.53 -2.01
N VAL A 218 25.07 -8.78 -2.61
CA VAL A 218 24.88 -9.87 -3.58
C VAL A 218 25.16 -9.33 -4.98
N PRO A 219 26.17 -9.87 -5.69
CA PRO A 219 26.51 -9.42 -7.04
C PRO A 219 25.48 -9.91 -8.06
N LEU A 220 25.11 -9.02 -8.99
CA LEU A 220 24.25 -9.31 -10.14
C LEU A 220 24.83 -8.60 -11.37
N GLY A 221 25.51 -9.33 -12.25
CA GLY A 221 26.21 -8.76 -13.41
C GLY A 221 27.32 -7.78 -13.00
N ASP A 222 27.28 -6.56 -13.53
CA ASP A 222 28.26 -5.49 -13.25
C ASP A 222 27.92 -4.66 -11.99
N GLY A 223 26.83 -5.01 -11.28
CA GLY A 223 26.35 -4.30 -10.09
C GLY A 223 25.95 -5.25 -8.96
N THR A 224 25.19 -4.72 -8.00
CA THR A 224 24.58 -5.48 -6.90
C THR A 224 23.08 -5.55 -7.09
N VAL A 225 22.43 -6.54 -6.48
CA VAL A 225 20.95 -6.69 -6.56
C VAL A 225 20.23 -5.42 -6.07
N THR A 226 20.81 -4.74 -5.08
CA THR A 226 20.36 -3.43 -4.62
C THR A 226 21.36 -2.36 -5.03
N ASP A 227 20.92 -1.36 -5.80
CA ASP A 227 21.70 -0.14 -6.01
C ASP A 227 21.70 0.74 -4.76
N LEU A 228 22.88 1.20 -4.35
CA LEU A 228 23.03 2.13 -3.23
C LEU A 228 22.46 3.50 -3.63
N PRO A 229 21.61 4.12 -2.79
CA PRO A 229 21.06 5.41 -3.11
C PRO A 229 22.17 6.47 -3.18
N PRO A 230 22.09 7.43 -4.12
CA PRO A 230 23.10 8.49 -4.25
C PRO A 230 23.12 9.46 -3.06
N SER A 231 22.10 9.44 -2.19
CA SER A 231 21.99 10.31 -1.01
C SER A 231 21.15 9.67 0.10
N ILE A 232 21.51 9.91 1.37
CA ILE A 232 20.78 9.45 2.56
C ILE A 232 19.51 10.29 2.82
N VAL A 233 19.50 11.55 2.37
CA VAL A 233 18.35 12.46 2.47
C VAL A 233 18.08 13.01 1.07
N GLY A 234 16.93 12.65 0.51
CA GLY A 234 16.43 13.20 -0.75
C GLY A 234 15.25 14.14 -0.48
N ALA A 235 15.19 15.27 -1.19
CA ALA A 235 13.97 16.06 -1.24
C ALA A 235 12.85 15.21 -1.90
N PRO A 236 11.58 15.35 -1.47
CA PRO A 236 10.48 14.69 -2.16
C PRO A 236 10.52 15.10 -3.63
N ALA A 237 10.43 14.11 -4.53
CA ALA A 237 10.44 14.38 -5.95
C ALA A 237 9.22 15.23 -6.34
N GLY A 238 9.37 16.02 -7.40
CA GLY A 238 8.29 16.84 -7.93
C GLY A 238 7.06 15.98 -8.26
N ILE A 239 5.89 16.41 -7.77
CA ILE A 239 4.60 15.76 -8.08
C ILE A 239 3.99 16.29 -9.38
N SER A 240 4.69 17.14 -10.13
CA SER A 240 4.17 17.85 -11.30
C SER A 240 3.65 16.95 -12.41
N GLU A 241 4.23 15.76 -12.59
CA GLU A 241 3.82 14.82 -13.64
C GLU A 241 2.55 14.03 -13.29
N THR A 242 2.21 13.95 -12.00
CA THR A 242 1.04 13.20 -11.51
C THR A 242 -0.10 14.12 -11.04
N LEU A 243 0.24 15.34 -10.62
CA LEU A 243 -0.71 16.36 -10.22
C LEU A 243 -1.53 16.83 -11.45
N PHE A 244 -2.85 16.69 -11.38
CA PHE A 244 -3.80 17.06 -12.45
C PHE A 244 -3.64 16.34 -13.79
N ALA A 245 -2.91 15.21 -13.84
CA ALA A 245 -2.83 14.36 -15.03
C ALA A 245 -4.11 13.53 -15.28
N LEU A 246 -5.24 13.92 -14.67
CA LEU A 246 -6.53 13.25 -14.75
C LEU A 246 -7.18 13.58 -16.10
N ASP A 247 -7.47 12.55 -16.92
CA ASP A 247 -8.27 12.71 -18.13
C ASP A 247 -9.71 12.25 -17.88
N LEU A 248 -10.63 13.21 -17.80
CA LEU A 248 -12.06 12.98 -17.55
C LEU A 248 -12.87 12.68 -18.83
N GLY A 249 -12.27 12.90 -20.01
CA GLY A 249 -12.96 12.91 -21.30
C GLY A 249 -12.55 11.77 -22.24
N TYR A 250 -11.85 10.76 -21.74
CA TYR A 250 -11.44 9.61 -22.54
C TYR A 250 -12.65 8.93 -23.19
N THR A 251 -12.66 8.92 -24.53
CA THR A 251 -13.71 8.34 -25.40
C THR A 251 -13.14 7.19 -26.21
#